data_AF-A0AAU5TMI2-F1
#
_entry.id   AF-A0AAU5TMI2-F1
#
_cell.length_a   1.000
_cell.length_b   1.000
_cell.length_c   1.000
_cell.angle_alpha   90.00
_cell.angle_beta   90.00
_cell.angle_gamma   90.00
#
_symmetry.space_group_name_H-M   'P 1'
#
loop_
_entity.id
_entity.type
_entity.pdbx_description
1 polymer ?
#
loop_
_entity_poly.entity_id
_entity_poly.type
_entity_poly.pdbx_seq_one_letter_code
_entity_poly.pdbx_strand_id
1 'polypeptide(L)'
;MDWFWWVLIIFWTGGFAWVADIGRTALRNRHERKMQLLEAAKQERLAVEAANRPPEPVCGCTHHLAKHDKQGRCHERVEVPTAWDEDKKPLRYEAGECNCQQYVGPQPLSQVFAEDLTDRF
;
A
#
# COMPACT_ATOMS: atom_id res chain seq x y z
N MET A 1 42.32 -44.56 36.79
CA MET A 1 42.76 -44.29 35.40
C MET A 1 41.61 -44.42 34.38
N ASP A 2 40.35 -44.63 34.80
CA ASP A 2 39.21 -44.87 33.88
C ASP A 2 38.46 -43.62 33.41
N TRP A 3 38.62 -42.48 34.11
CA TRP A 3 37.97 -41.22 33.76
C TRP A 3 38.31 -40.73 32.34
N PHE A 4 39.56 -40.95 31.90
CA PHE A 4 40.01 -40.55 30.57
C PHE A 4 39.27 -41.29 29.44
N TRP A 5 38.92 -42.56 29.64
CA TRP A 5 38.14 -43.32 28.66
C TRP A 5 36.72 -42.78 28.51
N TRP A 6 36.08 -42.35 29.60
CA TRP A 6 34.76 -41.69 29.54
C TRP A 6 34.80 -40.34 28.82
N VAL A 7 35.83 -39.53 29.05
CA VAL A 7 36.01 -38.25 28.33
C VAL A 7 36.25 -38.50 26.84
N LEU A 8 37.08 -39.49 26.49
CA LEU A 8 37.34 -39.86 25.09
C LEU A 8 36.08 -40.39 24.40
N ILE A 9 35.25 -41.18 25.07
CA ILE A 9 33.97 -41.66 24.54
C ILE A 9 33.04 -40.48 24.25
N ILE A 10 32.82 -39.57 25.20
CA ILE A 10 31.95 -38.40 25.00
C ILE A 10 32.45 -37.50 23.85
N PHE A 11 33.77 -37.37 23.71
CA PHE A 11 34.40 -36.62 22.65
C PHE A 11 34.23 -37.31 21.28
N TRP A 12 34.48 -38.63 21.19
CA TRP A 12 34.31 -39.41 19.96
C TRP A 12 32.86 -39.59 19.53
N THR A 13 31.92 -39.71 20.48
CA THR A 13 30.49 -39.84 20.18
C THR A 13 29.81 -38.49 19.89
N GLY A 14 30.57 -37.38 19.84
CA GLY A 14 30.06 -36.07 19.45
C GLY A 14 29.09 -35.46 20.47
N GLY A 15 29.18 -35.82 21.75
CA GLY A 15 28.26 -35.30 22.79
C GLY A 15 28.24 -33.77 22.89
N PHE A 16 29.37 -33.11 22.61
CA PHE A 16 29.47 -31.65 22.55
C PHE A 16 28.77 -31.04 21.32
N ALA A 17 28.75 -31.74 20.19
CA ALA A 17 28.09 -31.25 18.97
C ALA A 17 26.57 -31.19 19.16
N TRP A 18 25.98 -32.21 19.81
CA TRP A 18 24.55 -32.25 20.09
C TRP A 18 24.09 -31.10 21.01
N VAL A 19 24.84 -30.79 22.07
CA VAL A 19 24.53 -29.66 22.97
C VAL A 19 24.63 -28.31 22.24
N ALA A 20 25.64 -28.14 21.38
CA ALA A 20 25.79 -26.94 20.58
C ALA A 20 24.63 -26.76 19.58
N ASP A 21 24.16 -27.85 18.95
CA ASP A 21 23.06 -27.82 17.99
C ASP A 21 21.69 -27.55 18.64
N ILE A 22 21.47 -28.01 19.88
CA ILE A 22 20.26 -27.65 20.64
C ILE A 22 20.24 -26.14 20.92
N GLY A 23 21.36 -25.58 21.38
CA GLY A 23 21.48 -24.15 21.63
C GLY A 23 21.24 -23.32 20.36
N ARG A 24 21.83 -23.75 19.23
CA ARG A 24 21.66 -23.09 17.93
C ARG A 24 20.21 -23.15 17.45
N THR A 25 19.57 -24.30 17.57
CA THR A 25 18.16 -24.50 17.20
C THR A 25 17.23 -23.64 18.07
N ALA A 26 17.47 -23.57 19.38
CA ALA A 26 16.66 -22.76 20.28
C ALA A 26 16.76 -21.25 19.96
N LEU A 27 17.96 -20.76 19.68
CA LEU A 27 18.17 -19.37 19.25
C LEU A 27 17.49 -19.08 17.90
N ARG A 28 17.57 -20.01 16.95
CA ARG A 28 16.89 -19.89 15.65
C ARG A 28 15.38 -19.83 15.81
N ASN A 29 14.79 -20.74 16.58
CA ASN A 29 13.35 -20.75 16.87
C ASN A 29 12.90 -19.46 17.56
N ARG A 30 13.70 -18.92 18.50
CA ARG A 30 13.40 -17.63 19.15
C ARG A 30 13.45 -16.48 18.15
N HIS A 31 14.45 -16.49 17.26
CA HIS A 31 14.58 -15.47 16.23
C HIS A 31 13.41 -15.52 15.24
N GLU A 32 13.06 -16.71 14.74
CA GLU A 32 11.91 -16.93 13.85
C GLU A 32 10.60 -16.44 14.49
N ARG A 33 10.33 -16.80 15.75
CA ARG A 33 9.16 -16.30 16.48
C ARG A 33 9.15 -14.78 16.61
N LYS A 34 10.31 -14.17 16.87
CA LYS A 34 10.43 -12.70 16.94
C LYS A 34 10.15 -12.06 15.58
N MET A 35 10.62 -12.65 14.49
CA MET A 35 10.35 -12.17 13.14
C MET A 35 8.86 -12.25 12.79
N GLN A 36 8.20 -13.36 13.11
CA GLN A 36 6.75 -13.52 12.92
C GLN A 36 5.93 -12.46 13.66
N LEU A 37 6.29 -12.14 14.90
CA LEU A 37 5.64 -11.07 15.68
C LEU A 37 5.83 -9.70 15.04
N LEU A 38 7.04 -9.39 14.56
CA LEU A 38 7.32 -8.12 13.88
C LEU A 38 6.56 -8.01 12.55
N GLU A 39 6.46 -9.10 11.81
CA GLU A 39 5.70 -9.15 10.55
C GLU A 39 4.20 -8.96 10.80
N ALA A 40 3.63 -9.65 11.79
CA ALA A 40 2.23 -9.46 12.18
C ALA A 40 1.95 -8.00 12.60
N ALA A 41 2.82 -7.41 13.42
CA ALA A 41 2.69 -6.00 13.82
C ALA A 41 2.83 -5.03 12.63
N LYS A 42 3.68 -5.36 11.65
CA LYS A 42 3.79 -4.58 10.40
C LYS A 42 2.51 -4.69 9.57
N GLN A 43 1.95 -5.88 9.44
CA GLN A 43 0.69 -6.09 8.71
C GLN A 43 -0.47 -5.33 9.37
N GLU A 44 -0.59 -5.37 10.70
CA GLU A 44 -1.58 -4.60 11.44
C GLU A 44 -1.45 -3.09 11.17
N ARG A 45 -0.22 -2.56 11.23
CA ARG A 45 0.04 -1.14 10.91
C ARG A 45 -0.36 -0.78 9.48
N LEU A 46 0.00 -1.62 8.50
CA LEU A 46 -0.38 -1.40 7.10
C LEU A 46 -1.90 -1.47 6.88
N ALA A 47 -2.60 -2.37 7.58
CA ALA A 47 -4.05 -2.47 7.52
C ALA A 47 -4.72 -1.22 8.11
N VAL A 48 -4.23 -0.72 9.25
CA VAL A 48 -4.70 0.52 9.85
C VAL A 48 -4.41 1.72 8.95
N GLU A 49 -3.23 1.79 8.33
CA GLU A 49 -2.88 2.85 7.39
C GLU A 49 -3.77 2.81 6.14
N ALA A 50 -4.02 1.63 5.57
CA ALA A 50 -4.92 1.46 4.43
C ALA A 50 -6.37 1.85 4.78
N ALA A 51 -6.84 1.49 5.98
CA ALA A 51 -8.18 1.87 6.45
C ALA A 51 -8.32 3.39 6.69
N ASN A 52 -7.24 4.06 7.10
CA ASN A 52 -7.21 5.51 7.32
C ASN A 52 -6.78 6.31 6.09
N ARG A 53 -6.52 5.67 4.94
CA ARG A 53 -6.19 6.38 3.71
C ARG A 53 -7.44 7.16 3.26
N PRO A 54 -7.36 8.50 3.15
CA PRO A 54 -8.48 9.26 2.60
C PRO A 54 -8.75 8.78 1.17
N PRO A 55 -10.01 8.77 0.73
CA PRO A 55 -10.34 8.37 -0.63
C PRO A 55 -9.54 9.23 -1.62
N GLU A 56 -9.03 8.58 -2.67
CA GLU A 56 -8.26 9.29 -3.68
C GLU A 56 -9.13 10.39 -4.32
N PRO A 57 -8.53 11.55 -4.61
CA PRO A 57 -9.23 12.68 -5.20
C PRO A 57 -9.57 12.41 -6.68
N VAL A 58 -10.56 11.55 -6.97
CA VAL A 58 -10.89 11.09 -8.32
C VAL A 58 -12.09 11.86 -8.88
N CYS A 59 -11.89 12.63 -9.96
CA CYS A 59 -13.00 12.98 -10.84
C CYS A 59 -13.37 11.73 -11.65
N GLY A 60 -14.66 11.43 -11.79
CA GLY A 60 -15.14 10.36 -12.70
C GLY A 60 -14.74 10.56 -14.18
N CYS A 61 -14.12 11.70 -14.49
CA CYS A 61 -13.69 12.15 -15.79
C CYS A 61 -12.17 12.16 -16.00
N THR A 62 -11.38 11.78 -15.00
CA THR A 62 -9.89 11.79 -14.99
C THR A 62 -9.22 13.17 -15.16
N HIS A 63 -9.96 14.27 -15.19
CA HIS A 63 -9.42 15.63 -15.28
C HIS A 63 -9.27 16.31 -13.91
N HIS A 64 -8.33 17.25 -13.82
CA HIS A 64 -8.05 18.01 -12.60
C HIS A 64 -9.17 19.00 -12.23
N LEU A 65 -9.28 19.34 -10.93
CA LEU A 65 -10.25 20.31 -10.42
C LEU A 65 -10.18 21.67 -11.15
N ALA A 66 -8.99 22.08 -11.60
CA ALA A 66 -8.76 23.31 -12.36
C ALA A 66 -9.57 23.42 -13.68
N LYS A 67 -10.12 22.31 -14.17
CA LYS A 67 -10.96 22.26 -15.38
C LYS A 67 -12.45 22.44 -15.08
N HIS A 68 -12.82 22.65 -13.82
CA HIS A 68 -14.20 22.88 -13.39
C HIS A 68 -14.46 24.36 -13.11
N ASP A 69 -15.67 24.82 -13.41
CA ASP A 69 -16.18 26.10 -12.94
C ASP A 69 -16.61 26.05 -11.46
N LYS A 70 -17.04 27.20 -10.93
CA LYS A 70 -17.58 27.33 -9.57
C LYS A 70 -18.89 26.54 -9.36
N GLN A 71 -19.58 26.13 -10.43
CA GLN A 71 -20.81 25.32 -10.38
C GLN A 71 -20.52 23.81 -10.48
N GLY A 72 -19.26 23.40 -10.67
CA GLY A 72 -18.84 22.00 -10.78
C GLY A 72 -18.85 21.42 -12.20
N ARG A 73 -19.16 22.22 -13.24
CA ARG A 73 -19.15 21.76 -14.64
C ARG A 73 -17.72 21.69 -15.16
N CYS A 74 -17.36 20.56 -15.77
CA CYS A 74 -16.08 20.40 -16.44
C CYS A 74 -16.13 20.96 -17.86
N HIS A 75 -15.13 21.74 -18.25
CA HIS A 75 -15.02 22.32 -19.60
C HIS A 75 -14.11 21.52 -20.54
N GLU A 76 -13.60 20.37 -20.09
CA GLU A 76 -12.66 19.54 -20.85
C GLU A 76 -13.40 18.45 -21.65
N ARG A 77 -12.80 18.04 -22.77
CA ARG A 77 -13.33 16.94 -23.59
C ARG A 77 -12.82 15.60 -23.07
N VAL A 78 -13.72 14.62 -22.97
CA VAL A 78 -13.40 13.25 -22.54
C VAL A 78 -13.64 12.25 -23.67
N GLU A 79 -12.97 11.11 -23.61
CA GLU A 79 -13.26 9.98 -24.49
C GLU A 79 -14.56 9.31 -24.07
N VAL A 80 -15.61 9.46 -24.89
CA VAL A 80 -16.93 8.88 -24.67
C VAL A 80 -17.08 7.67 -25.57
N PRO A 81 -17.48 6.50 -25.04
CA PRO A 81 -17.76 5.34 -25.87
C PRO A 81 -19.00 5.60 -26.73
N THR A 82 -18.88 5.41 -28.05
CA THR A 82 -19.97 5.66 -29.02
C THR A 82 -20.51 4.38 -29.66
N ALA A 83 -19.80 3.27 -29.52
CA ALA A 83 -20.23 1.96 -30.00
C ALA A 83 -19.98 0.90 -28.92
N TRP A 84 -20.92 -0.03 -28.78
CA TRP A 84 -20.87 -1.12 -27.80
C TRP A 84 -21.07 -2.47 -28.50
N ASP A 85 -20.40 -3.50 -28.01
CA ASP A 85 -20.65 -4.89 -28.41
C ASP A 85 -21.86 -5.50 -27.67
N GLU A 86 -22.15 -6.77 -27.92
CA GLU A 86 -23.22 -7.53 -27.26
C GLU A 86 -23.02 -7.66 -25.73
N ASP A 87 -21.76 -7.61 -25.27
CA ASP A 87 -21.35 -7.66 -23.86
C ASP A 87 -21.29 -6.27 -23.19
N LYS A 88 -21.74 -5.21 -23.88
CA LYS A 88 -21.65 -3.80 -23.44
C LYS A 88 -20.21 -3.29 -23.25
N LYS A 89 -19.22 -3.93 -23.87
CA LYS A 89 -17.87 -3.38 -23.94
C LYS A 89 -17.80 -2.33 -25.04
N PRO A 90 -17.10 -1.22 -24.80
CA PRO A 90 -16.95 -0.16 -25.77
C PRO A 90 -16.02 -0.60 -26.92
N LEU A 91 -16.52 -0.50 -28.16
CA LEU A 91 -15.79 -0.80 -29.40
C LEU A 91 -15.11 0.44 -29.97
N ARG A 92 -15.63 1.63 -29.67
CA ARG A 92 -15.14 2.90 -30.21
C ARG A 92 -15.32 4.02 -29.19
N TYR A 93 -14.36 4.93 -29.16
CA TYR A 93 -14.39 6.15 -28.38
C TYR A 93 -14.32 7.38 -29.29
N GLU A 94 -15.06 8.43 -28.94
CA GLU A 94 -15.02 9.73 -29.60
C GLU A 94 -14.91 10.85 -28.56
N ALA A 95 -14.38 12.00 -28.96
CA ALA A 95 -14.19 13.12 -28.04
C ALA A 95 -15.54 13.83 -27.78
N GLY A 96 -16.11 13.63 -26.60
CA GLY A 96 -17.34 14.28 -26.13
C GLY A 96 -17.10 15.31 -25.02
N GLU A 97 -18.13 16.08 -24.68
CA GLU A 97 -18.11 16.97 -23.51
C GLU A 97 -18.22 16.14 -22.22
N CYS A 98 -17.48 16.50 -21.18
CA CYS A 98 -17.62 15.83 -19.89
C CYS A 98 -18.95 16.16 -19.21
N ASN A 99 -19.76 15.14 -18.96
CA ASN A 99 -21.00 15.26 -18.19
C ASN A 99 -20.79 15.05 -16.67
N CYS A 100 -19.56 15.12 -16.20
CA CYS A 100 -19.21 15.02 -14.80
C CYS A 100 -19.73 16.25 -14.04
N GLN A 101 -20.52 16.01 -12.98
CA GLN A 101 -21.17 17.09 -12.23
C GLN A 101 -20.33 17.64 -11.07
N GLN A 102 -19.35 16.87 -10.56
CA GLN A 102 -18.43 17.38 -9.56
C GLN A 102 -17.26 16.44 -9.26
N TYR A 103 -16.18 17.02 -8.78
CA TYR A 103 -15.16 16.34 -7.99
C TYR A 103 -15.76 15.83 -6.66
N VAL A 104 -15.60 14.53 -6.39
CA VAL A 104 -16.00 13.88 -5.13
C VAL A 104 -14.74 13.43 -4.42
N GLY A 105 -14.24 14.24 -3.50
CA GLY A 105 -13.05 13.94 -2.72
C GLY A 105 -12.82 14.99 -1.64
N PRO A 106 -11.88 14.76 -0.72
CA PRO A 106 -11.46 15.81 0.22
C PRO A 106 -11.01 17.03 -0.57
N GLN A 107 -11.42 18.20 -0.12
CA GLN A 107 -11.10 19.46 -0.78
C GLN A 107 -9.57 19.58 -0.94
N PRO A 108 -9.04 19.74 -2.17
CA PRO A 108 -7.60 19.81 -2.36
C PRO A 108 -7.02 21.02 -1.62
N LEU A 109 -5.81 20.83 -1.07
CA LEU A 109 -5.09 21.74 -0.18
C LEU A 109 -4.95 23.19 -0.68
N SER A 110 -5.21 23.47 -1.95
CA SER A 110 -5.25 24.83 -2.49
C SER A 110 -6.30 25.73 -1.82
N GLN A 111 -7.27 25.16 -1.08
CA GLN A 111 -8.18 25.96 -0.24
C GLN A 111 -7.72 26.14 1.20
N VAL A 112 -6.72 25.35 1.66
CA VAL A 112 -6.16 25.45 3.01
C VAL A 112 -4.88 26.32 3.01
N PHE A 113 -4.23 26.50 1.86
CA PHE A 113 -3.10 27.40 1.71
C PHE A 113 -3.20 28.24 0.43
N ALA A 114 -3.92 29.35 0.54
CA ALA A 114 -3.80 30.48 -0.35
C ALA A 114 -3.91 31.75 0.52
N GLU A 115 -2.80 32.15 1.14
CA GLU A 115 -2.69 33.52 1.66
C GLU A 115 -2.79 34.47 0.45
N ASP A 116 -3.75 35.39 0.51
CA ASP A 116 -4.05 36.47 -0.42
C ASP A 116 -3.15 36.57 -1.67
N LEU A 117 -3.51 35.83 -2.73
CA LEU A 117 -3.41 36.39 -4.09
C LEU A 117 -4.61 37.31 -4.28
N THR A 118 -4.76 38.31 -3.40
CA THR A 118 -5.58 39.47 -3.66
C THR A 118 -5.08 40.08 -4.96
N ASP A 119 -5.96 40.13 -5.93
CA ASP A 119 -5.87 41.00 -7.10
C ASP A 119 -5.50 42.41 -6.62
N ARG A 120 -4.21 42.73 -6.72
CA ARG A 120 -3.70 44.08 -6.70
C ARG A 120 -2.95 44.25 -8.01
N PHE A 121 -3.71 44.69 -9.01
CA PHE A 121 -3.42 45.69 -10.04
C PHE A 121 -4.22 45.40 -11.32
#